data_AF-A0A367J6H1-F1
#
_entry.id   AF-A0A367J6H1-F1
#
_cell.length_a   1.000
_cell.length_b   1.000
_cell.length_c   1.000
_cell.angle_alpha   90.00
_cell.angle_beta   90.00
_cell.angle_gamma   90.00
#
_symmetry.space_group_name_H-M   'P 1'
#
loop_
_entity.id
_entity.type
_entity.pdbx_description
1 polymer ?
#
loop_
_entity_poly.entity_id
_entity_poly.type
_entity_poly.pdbx_seq_one_letter_code
_entity_poly.pdbx_strand_id
1 'polypeptide(L)'
;KNKENGWDVGIHVDAASGGFVAPFVVPELEWDFRCSRVVSINVSGHKYGMTYAGVGWCIWRSPEYLPKSLIFNINYLGSEQASFTLNFSKGAAHVIAQYYVLIRLGRNGFKKIMSNLTATADHLAARLKATGYFEIMSETGGRGLPLVAFRLKEKHHFNEFDISSKLRERGWIVPAYTMAPKVEHLKMLRVVVREDFSRSRCEILVRDIIAAVRALEAVDEENINKRREHIEKHSLTSLHASHEATYKPKTDDGADVETTEEPKAAKGIC
;
A
#
# COMPACT_ATOMS: atom_id res chain seq x y z
N LYS A 1 -10.38 -13.17 26.40
CA LYS A 1 -10.12 -11.72 26.63
C LYS A 1 -11.39 -10.88 26.83
N ASN A 2 -12.22 -10.56 25.83
CA ASN A 2 -13.41 -9.72 26.06
C ASN A 2 -14.34 -10.30 27.14
N LYS A 3 -14.65 -11.60 27.06
CA LYS A 3 -15.45 -12.30 28.08
C LYS A 3 -14.77 -12.34 29.46
N GLU A 4 -13.46 -12.61 29.49
CA GLU A 4 -12.67 -12.68 30.73
C GLU A 4 -12.59 -11.32 31.45
N ASN A 5 -12.47 -10.22 30.69
CA ASN A 5 -12.24 -8.88 31.23
C ASN A 5 -13.52 -8.02 31.30
N GLY A 6 -14.67 -8.54 30.83
CA GLY A 6 -15.91 -7.77 30.71
C GLY A 6 -15.84 -6.60 29.72
N TRP A 7 -14.94 -6.65 28.72
CA TRP A 7 -14.79 -5.58 27.72
C TRP A 7 -15.68 -5.80 26.49
N ASP A 8 -16.06 -4.69 25.86
CA ASP A 8 -16.72 -4.69 24.55
C ASP A 8 -15.84 -4.03 23.47
N VAL A 9 -14.72 -4.69 23.15
CA VAL A 9 -13.79 -4.21 22.11
C VAL A 9 -14.28 -4.65 20.74
N GLY A 10 -14.60 -3.68 19.88
CA GLY A 10 -14.90 -3.88 18.45
C GLY A 10 -13.65 -3.90 17.58
N ILE A 11 -13.81 -4.37 16.34
CA ILE A 11 -12.77 -4.46 15.32
C ILE A 11 -13.13 -3.52 14.17
N HIS A 12 -12.20 -2.65 13.83
CA HIS A 12 -12.19 -1.98 12.54
C HIS A 12 -11.34 -2.79 11.56
N VAL A 13 -11.84 -3.02 10.35
CA VAL A 13 -11.07 -3.70 9.30
C VAL A 13 -10.63 -2.69 8.25
N ASP A 14 -9.32 -2.48 8.18
CA ASP A 14 -8.71 -1.78 7.05
C ASP A 14 -8.66 -2.71 5.83
N ALA A 15 -9.71 -2.63 5.02
CA ALA A 15 -9.82 -3.35 3.76
C ALA A 15 -9.50 -2.44 2.56
N ALA A 16 -8.60 -1.45 2.72
CA ALA A 16 -8.30 -0.45 1.68
C ALA A 16 -8.10 -1.07 0.29
N SER A 17 -7.37 -2.19 0.22
CA SER A 17 -7.20 -2.96 -1.02
C SER A 17 -8.10 -4.20 -1.05
N GLY A 18 -8.10 -4.98 0.03
CA GLY A 18 -8.75 -6.29 0.09
C GLY A 18 -10.28 -6.25 -0.05
N GLY A 19 -10.92 -5.12 0.27
CA GLY A 19 -12.37 -4.97 0.24
C GLY A 19 -12.99 -5.08 -1.15
N PHE A 20 -12.22 -4.82 -2.21
CA PHE A 20 -12.62 -5.06 -3.60
C PHE A 20 -11.94 -6.30 -4.24
N VAL A 21 -11.28 -7.14 -3.44
CA VAL A 21 -10.62 -8.37 -3.92
C VAL A 21 -11.30 -9.60 -3.33
N ALA A 22 -11.26 -9.73 -2.00
CA ALA A 22 -11.69 -10.94 -1.29
C ALA A 22 -13.15 -11.33 -1.62
N PRO A 23 -14.14 -10.42 -1.69
CA PRO A 23 -15.52 -10.78 -2.03
C PRO A 23 -15.72 -11.44 -3.40
N PHE A 24 -14.73 -11.34 -4.29
CA PHE A 24 -14.81 -11.82 -5.66
C PHE A 24 -13.92 -13.02 -5.95
N VAL A 25 -12.81 -13.17 -5.21
CA VAL A 25 -11.84 -14.26 -5.39
C VAL A 25 -12.06 -15.37 -4.36
N VAL A 26 -12.33 -15.03 -3.09
CA VAL A 26 -12.47 -15.96 -1.96
C VAL A 26 -13.72 -15.58 -1.15
N PRO A 27 -14.93 -15.65 -1.73
CA PRO A 27 -16.17 -15.14 -1.10
C PRO A 27 -16.52 -15.83 0.23
N GLU A 28 -16.08 -17.07 0.42
CA GLU A 28 -16.24 -17.84 1.65
C GLU A 28 -15.38 -17.34 2.82
N LEU A 29 -14.35 -16.54 2.56
CA LEU A 29 -13.53 -15.96 3.63
C LEU A 29 -14.38 -15.03 4.50
N GLU A 30 -14.49 -15.35 5.79
CA GLU A 30 -15.13 -14.50 6.79
C GLU A 30 -14.14 -13.45 7.31
N TRP A 31 -14.26 -12.23 6.79
CA TRP A 31 -13.43 -11.09 7.20
C TRP A 31 -14.25 -9.80 7.42
N ASP A 32 -15.50 -9.79 6.97
CA ASP A 32 -16.39 -8.62 6.93
C ASP A 32 -17.40 -8.63 8.11
N PHE A 33 -18.55 -7.99 7.93
CA PHE A 33 -19.60 -7.92 8.95
C PHE A 33 -20.22 -9.29 9.34
N ARG A 34 -19.90 -10.39 8.66
CA ARG A 34 -20.18 -11.75 9.17
C ARG A 34 -19.48 -12.01 10.51
N CYS A 35 -18.28 -11.46 10.70
CA CYS A 35 -17.56 -11.51 11.97
C CYS A 35 -18.20 -10.53 12.97
N SER A 36 -18.90 -11.02 13.99
CA SER A 36 -19.71 -10.21 14.92
C SER A 36 -18.97 -9.04 15.59
N ARG A 37 -17.66 -9.16 15.77
CA ARG A 37 -16.81 -8.11 16.36
C ARG A 37 -16.42 -7.01 15.37
N VAL A 38 -16.57 -7.20 14.06
CA VAL A 38 -16.29 -6.17 13.06
C VAL A 38 -17.38 -5.12 13.10
N VAL A 39 -17.05 -3.89 13.49
CA VAL A 39 -18.02 -2.79 13.68
C VAL A 39 -17.94 -1.74 12.58
N SER A 40 -16.79 -1.64 11.90
CA SER A 40 -16.60 -0.76 10.74
C SER A 40 -15.53 -1.30 9.79
N ILE A 41 -15.64 -0.94 8.51
CA ILE A 41 -14.74 -1.37 7.44
C ILE A 41 -14.47 -0.19 6.52
N ASN A 42 -13.20 0.08 6.21
CA ASN A 42 -12.85 1.01 5.13
C ASN A 42 -12.40 0.28 3.86
N VAL A 43 -12.59 0.91 2.70
CA VAL A 43 -12.08 0.42 1.41
C VAL A 43 -11.76 1.59 0.48
N SER A 44 -10.67 1.49 -0.30
CA SER A 44 -10.29 2.52 -1.27
C SER A 44 -10.85 2.17 -2.65
N GLY A 45 -11.78 2.98 -3.16
CA GLY A 45 -12.32 2.81 -4.51
C GLY A 45 -11.23 2.94 -5.58
N HIS A 46 -10.27 3.84 -5.32
CA HIS A 46 -9.14 4.08 -6.23
C HIS A 46 -8.01 3.04 -6.18
N LYS A 47 -8.18 1.94 -5.44
CA LYS A 47 -7.28 0.79 -5.47
C LYS A 47 -7.88 -0.28 -6.37
N TYR A 48 -8.41 -1.36 -5.80
CA TYR A 48 -9.09 -2.42 -6.54
C TYR A 48 -10.58 -2.11 -6.79
N GLY A 49 -11.09 -0.96 -6.37
CA GLY A 49 -12.44 -0.51 -6.72
C GLY A 49 -12.59 0.06 -8.14
N MET A 50 -11.49 0.06 -8.91
CA MET A 50 -11.43 0.37 -10.34
C MET A 50 -11.76 1.83 -10.70
N THR A 51 -11.52 2.78 -9.78
CA THR A 51 -11.62 4.21 -10.09
C THR A 51 -10.25 4.89 -10.06
N TYR A 52 -10.17 6.09 -10.63
CA TYR A 52 -9.01 6.95 -10.43
C TYR A 52 -8.92 7.48 -8.99
N ALA A 53 -7.74 7.98 -8.61
CA ALA A 53 -7.42 8.52 -7.29
C ALA A 53 -8.39 9.62 -6.87
N GLY A 54 -9.04 9.47 -5.71
CA GLY A 54 -9.96 10.48 -5.19
C GLY A 54 -11.22 9.97 -4.49
N VAL A 55 -11.41 8.64 -4.35
CA VAL A 55 -12.58 8.07 -3.64
C VAL A 55 -12.21 6.92 -2.71
N GLY A 56 -12.85 6.89 -1.55
CA GLY A 56 -12.78 5.84 -0.54
C GLY A 56 -14.10 5.78 0.24
N TRP A 57 -14.32 4.66 0.90
CA TRP A 57 -15.56 4.35 1.60
C TRP A 57 -15.24 3.87 3.01
N CYS A 58 -16.07 4.27 3.98
CA CYS A 58 -16.09 3.69 5.32
C CYS A 58 -17.54 3.36 5.65
N ILE A 59 -17.77 2.13 6.10
CA ILE A 59 -19.11 1.62 6.41
C ILE A 59 -19.10 1.16 7.86
N TRP A 60 -20.15 1.49 8.60
CA TRP A 60 -20.40 1.00 9.95
C TRP A 60 -21.47 -0.09 9.91
N ARG A 61 -21.35 -1.07 10.81
CA ARG A 61 -22.31 -2.17 10.95
C ARG A 61 -23.72 -1.66 11.26
N SER A 62 -23.82 -0.71 12.17
CA SER A 62 -25.09 -0.14 12.65
C SER A 62 -24.84 1.28 13.18
N PRO A 63 -25.91 2.10 13.32
CA PRO A 63 -25.79 3.47 13.84
C PRO A 63 -25.21 3.57 15.26
N GLU A 64 -25.33 2.53 16.09
CA GLU A 64 -24.83 2.53 17.47
C GLU A 64 -23.30 2.65 17.55
N TYR A 65 -22.59 2.23 16.49
CA TYR A 65 -21.13 2.30 16.41
C TYR A 65 -20.60 3.63 15.83
N LEU A 66 -21.50 4.55 15.47
CA LEU A 66 -21.13 5.90 15.04
C LEU A 66 -21.72 6.93 16.03
N PRO A 67 -20.92 7.44 16.98
CA PRO A 67 -21.39 8.40 17.97
C PRO A 67 -22.05 9.62 17.31
N LYS A 68 -23.29 9.92 17.72
CA LYS A 68 -24.07 11.03 17.17
C LYS A 68 -23.38 12.39 17.30
N SER A 69 -22.56 12.57 18.33
CA SER A 69 -21.77 13.78 18.55
C SER A 69 -20.72 14.05 17.47
N LEU A 70 -20.38 13.05 16.65
CA LEU A 70 -19.47 13.19 15.52
C LEU A 70 -20.19 13.56 14.22
N ILE A 71 -21.53 13.48 14.19
CA ILE A 71 -22.35 13.73 13.02
C ILE A 71 -22.78 15.19 13.03
N PHE A 72 -22.51 15.89 11.92
CA PHE A 72 -22.98 17.26 11.70
C PHE A 72 -24.23 17.23 10.83
N ASN A 73 -25.35 17.72 11.35
CA ASN A 73 -26.58 17.86 10.58
C ASN A 73 -26.60 19.24 9.93
N ILE A 74 -26.64 19.26 8.59
CA ILE A 74 -26.68 20.48 7.79
C ILE A 74 -28.05 20.58 7.14
N ASN A 75 -28.69 21.74 7.21
CA ASN A 75 -29.92 22.01 6.48
C ASN A 75 -29.59 22.35 5.02
N TYR A 76 -29.66 21.34 4.15
CA TYR A 76 -29.46 21.51 2.71
C TYR A 76 -30.79 21.33 1.98
N LEU A 77 -31.19 22.36 1.23
CA LEU A 77 -32.43 22.41 0.42
C LEU A 77 -33.72 22.04 1.19
N GLY A 78 -33.81 22.40 2.47
CA GLY A 78 -35.00 22.17 3.30
C GLY A 78 -35.09 20.79 3.95
N SER A 79 -34.02 19.97 3.86
CA SER A 79 -33.91 18.68 4.55
C SER A 79 -32.64 18.61 5.40
N GLU A 80 -32.70 17.89 6.53
CA GLU A 80 -31.51 17.56 7.30
C GLU A 80 -30.63 16.56 6.54
N GLN A 81 -29.37 16.90 6.32
CA GLN A 81 -28.36 16.00 5.81
C GLN A 81 -27.31 15.74 6.89
N ALA A 82 -27.18 14.48 7.28
CA ALA A 82 -26.13 14.02 8.18
C ALA A 82 -24.80 13.93 7.42
N SER A 83 -23.81 14.68 7.88
CA SER A 83 -22.44 14.65 7.36
C SER A 83 -21.47 14.12 8.42
N PHE A 84 -20.66 13.15 8.01
CA PHE A 84 -19.53 12.66 8.80
C PHE A 84 -18.29 12.60 7.90
N THR A 85 -17.69 13.76 7.66
CA THR A 85 -16.50 13.91 6.81
C THR A 85 -15.54 14.94 7.40
N LEU A 86 -14.23 14.72 7.24
CA LEU A 86 -13.22 15.73 7.55
C LEU A 86 -13.15 16.84 6.50
N ASN A 87 -13.37 16.47 5.23
CA ASN A 87 -13.37 17.40 4.11
C ASN A 87 -14.77 18.01 3.90
N PHE A 88 -14.82 19.26 3.45
CA PHE A 88 -16.05 19.94 3.06
C PHE A 88 -16.22 19.89 1.53
N SER A 89 -16.00 21.00 0.82
CA SER A 89 -16.10 21.09 -0.63
C SER A 89 -15.11 20.16 -1.34
N LYS A 90 -15.61 19.30 -2.22
CA LYS A 90 -14.82 18.38 -3.04
C LYS A 90 -15.58 17.98 -4.31
N GLY A 91 -14.86 17.58 -5.35
CA GLY A 91 -15.46 17.10 -6.59
C GLY A 91 -16.21 15.77 -6.42
N ALA A 92 -17.40 15.66 -7.03
CA ALA A 92 -18.22 14.44 -7.00
C ALA A 92 -17.88 13.43 -8.11
N ALA A 93 -16.98 13.79 -9.05
CA ALA A 93 -16.65 12.98 -10.22
C ALA A 93 -16.24 11.54 -9.87
N HIS A 94 -15.46 11.35 -8.80
CA HIS A 94 -14.99 10.02 -8.39
C HIS A 94 -16.10 9.16 -7.77
N VAL A 95 -17.09 9.78 -7.11
CA VAL A 95 -18.28 9.07 -6.61
C VAL A 95 -19.13 8.59 -7.79
N ILE A 96 -19.34 9.46 -8.79
CA ILE A 96 -20.06 9.12 -10.02
C ILE A 96 -19.33 8.01 -10.79
N ALA A 97 -18.01 8.11 -10.92
CA ALA A 97 -17.18 7.09 -11.56
C ALA A 97 -17.27 5.75 -10.82
N GLN A 98 -17.22 5.75 -9.49
CA GLN A 98 -17.41 4.52 -8.71
C GLN A 98 -18.78 3.90 -8.98
N TYR A 99 -19.84 4.71 -8.99
CA TYR A 99 -21.18 4.23 -9.28
C TYR A 99 -21.27 3.61 -10.68
N TYR A 100 -20.72 4.28 -11.71
CA TYR A 100 -20.62 3.74 -13.07
C TYR A 100 -19.93 2.38 -13.08
N VAL A 101 -18.76 2.25 -12.46
CA VAL A 101 -18.00 0.99 -12.40
C VAL A 101 -18.83 -0.12 -11.76
N LEU A 102 -19.50 0.16 -10.64
CA LEU A 102 -20.32 -0.81 -9.92
C LEU A 102 -21.45 -1.37 -10.80
N ILE A 103 -22.21 -0.49 -11.47
CA ILE A 103 -23.33 -0.92 -12.32
C ILE A 103 -22.87 -1.52 -13.66
N ARG A 104 -21.74 -1.06 -14.20
CA ARG A 104 -21.19 -1.51 -15.49
C ARG A 104 -20.48 -2.85 -15.40
N LEU A 105 -19.84 -3.17 -14.29
CA LEU A 105 -19.16 -4.45 -14.07
C LEU A 105 -20.06 -5.45 -13.36
N GLY A 106 -20.79 -5.01 -12.34
CA GLY A 106 -21.48 -5.89 -11.41
C GLY A 106 -20.53 -6.91 -10.76
N ARG A 107 -21.11 -7.87 -10.01
CA ARG A 107 -20.30 -8.90 -9.33
C ARG A 107 -19.49 -9.75 -10.31
N ASN A 108 -20.06 -10.07 -11.47
CA ASN A 108 -19.41 -10.91 -12.48
C ASN A 108 -18.21 -10.22 -13.13
N GLY A 109 -18.30 -8.92 -13.42
CA GLY A 109 -17.18 -8.15 -13.98
C GLY A 109 -16.03 -8.04 -12.99
N PHE A 110 -16.32 -7.68 -11.74
CA PHE A 110 -15.30 -7.67 -10.67
C PHE A 110 -14.66 -9.04 -10.45
N LYS A 111 -15.46 -10.12 -10.43
CA LYS A 111 -14.93 -11.50 -10.33
C LYS A 111 -13.96 -11.84 -11.45
N LYS A 112 -14.32 -11.53 -12.71
CA LYS A 112 -13.43 -11.77 -13.85
C LYS A 112 -12.12 -10.98 -13.73
N ILE A 113 -12.20 -9.69 -13.41
CA ILE A 113 -11.02 -8.85 -13.25
C ILE A 113 -10.12 -9.36 -12.12
N MET A 114 -10.66 -9.52 -10.91
CA MET A 114 -9.86 -9.92 -9.75
C MET A 114 -9.28 -11.33 -9.89
N SER A 115 -10.00 -12.25 -10.53
CA SER A 115 -9.47 -13.59 -10.85
C SER A 115 -8.30 -13.50 -11.83
N ASN A 116 -8.40 -12.66 -12.87
CA ASN A 116 -7.32 -12.45 -13.83
C ASN A 116 -6.08 -11.81 -13.20
N LEU A 117 -6.26 -10.84 -12.31
CA LEU A 117 -5.15 -10.22 -11.57
C LEU A 117 -4.47 -11.23 -10.65
N THR A 118 -5.24 -12.03 -9.94
CA THR A 118 -4.74 -13.10 -9.07
C THR A 118 -3.94 -14.12 -9.88
N ALA A 119 -4.50 -14.63 -10.99
CA ALA A 119 -3.81 -15.58 -11.85
C ALA A 119 -2.52 -15.00 -12.48
N THR A 120 -2.50 -13.70 -12.78
CA THR A 120 -1.31 -13.02 -13.29
C THR A 120 -0.24 -12.85 -12.20
N ALA A 121 -0.64 -12.52 -10.97
CA ALA A 121 0.26 -12.47 -9.82
C ALA A 121 0.86 -13.86 -9.49
N ASP A 122 0.02 -14.89 -9.48
CA ASP A 122 0.47 -16.28 -9.28
C ASP A 122 1.45 -16.73 -10.35
N HIS A 123 1.20 -16.35 -11.61
CA HIS A 123 2.14 -16.61 -12.68
C HIS A 123 3.47 -15.88 -12.50
N LEU A 124 3.44 -14.58 -12.16
CA LEU A 124 4.65 -13.83 -11.85
C LEU A 124 5.45 -14.49 -10.72
N ALA A 125 4.78 -14.86 -9.63
CA ALA A 125 5.40 -15.55 -8.50
C ALA A 125 6.04 -16.89 -8.92
N ALA A 126 5.34 -17.70 -9.72
CA ALA A 126 5.86 -18.96 -10.23
C ALA A 126 7.09 -18.76 -11.12
N ARG A 127 7.07 -17.77 -12.02
CA ARG A 127 8.19 -17.46 -12.90
C ARG A 127 9.40 -16.95 -12.13
N LEU A 128 9.21 -16.08 -11.14
CA LEU A 128 10.29 -15.58 -10.29
C LEU A 128 10.88 -16.70 -9.41
N LYS A 129 10.04 -17.58 -8.85
CA LYS A 129 10.50 -18.74 -8.08
C LYS A 129 11.30 -19.71 -8.95
N ALA A 130 10.89 -19.92 -10.20
CA ALA A 130 11.56 -20.83 -11.13
C ALA A 130 12.96 -20.35 -11.57
N THR A 131 13.32 -19.08 -11.36
CA THR A 131 14.68 -18.60 -11.65
C THR A 131 15.72 -19.10 -10.65
N GLY A 132 15.29 -19.54 -9.46
CA GLY A 132 16.18 -19.95 -8.37
C GLY A 132 16.75 -18.80 -7.54
N TYR A 133 16.70 -17.56 -8.04
CA TYR A 133 17.25 -16.38 -7.36
C TYR A 133 16.39 -15.87 -6.21
N PHE A 134 15.08 -16.09 -6.29
CA PHE A 134 14.13 -15.40 -5.42
C PHE A 134 13.33 -16.34 -4.53
N GLU A 135 13.12 -15.89 -3.29
CA GLU A 135 12.10 -16.41 -2.37
C GLU A 135 10.84 -15.54 -2.48
N ILE A 136 9.67 -16.18 -2.59
CA ILE A 136 8.38 -15.50 -2.64
C ILE A 136 7.83 -15.37 -1.22
N MET A 137 7.55 -14.13 -0.81
CA MET A 137 7.13 -13.77 0.55
C MET A 137 5.62 -13.54 0.67
N SER A 138 4.94 -13.24 -0.44
CA SER A 138 3.49 -13.05 -0.47
C SER A 138 2.74 -14.37 -0.68
N GLU A 139 1.55 -14.47 -0.10
CA GLU A 139 0.60 -15.55 -0.39
C GLU A 139 0.19 -15.58 -1.87
N THR A 140 -0.12 -16.78 -2.37
CA THR A 140 -0.58 -17.05 -3.75
C THR A 140 -1.96 -17.71 -3.75
N GLY A 141 -2.56 -17.90 -4.92
CA GLY A 141 -3.82 -18.64 -5.07
C GLY A 141 -5.02 -17.90 -4.47
N GLY A 142 -5.01 -16.56 -4.53
CA GLY A 142 -6.11 -15.73 -4.06
C GLY A 142 -6.18 -15.52 -2.54
N ARG A 143 -5.31 -16.16 -1.75
CA ARG A 143 -5.23 -15.97 -0.29
C ARG A 143 -4.63 -14.62 0.14
N GLY A 144 -4.07 -13.88 -0.82
CA GLY A 144 -3.53 -12.54 -0.62
C GLY A 144 -4.05 -11.55 -1.67
N LEU A 145 -3.51 -10.34 -1.65
CA LEU A 145 -3.77 -9.35 -2.70
C LEU A 145 -3.06 -9.78 -4.02
N PRO A 146 -3.54 -9.33 -5.19
CA PRO A 146 -2.86 -9.52 -6.48
C PRO A 146 -1.54 -8.74 -6.55
N LEU A 147 -0.53 -9.21 -5.83
CA LEU A 147 0.82 -8.67 -5.79
C LEU A 147 1.81 -9.80 -5.56
N VAL A 148 3.07 -9.55 -5.87
CA VAL A 148 4.18 -10.45 -5.55
C VAL A 148 5.20 -9.67 -4.74
N ALA A 149 5.37 -10.06 -3.48
CA ALA A 149 6.49 -9.64 -2.65
C ALA A 149 7.55 -10.75 -2.68
N PHE A 150 8.80 -10.40 -2.96
CA PHE A 150 9.88 -11.36 -3.14
C PHE A 150 11.22 -10.76 -2.77
N ARG A 151 12.20 -11.62 -2.47
CA ARG A 151 13.54 -11.21 -2.07
C ARG A 151 14.59 -12.16 -2.61
N LEU A 152 15.85 -11.75 -2.58
CA LEU A 152 16.95 -12.66 -2.92
C LEU A 152 17.02 -13.79 -1.89
N LYS A 153 17.12 -15.02 -2.40
CA LYS A 153 17.19 -16.23 -1.57
C LYS A 153 18.55 -16.36 -0.89
N GLU A 154 19.62 -16.01 -1.60
CA GLU A 154 21.00 -16.10 -1.12
C GLU A 154 21.62 -14.71 -1.04
N LYS A 155 22.76 -14.62 -0.35
CA LYS A 155 23.51 -13.37 -0.25
C LYS A 155 24.34 -13.18 -1.52
N HIS A 156 24.19 -12.02 -2.15
CA HIS A 156 25.01 -11.58 -3.27
C HIS A 156 25.77 -10.30 -2.88
N HIS A 157 26.75 -9.89 -3.68
CA HIS A 157 27.41 -8.58 -3.56
C HIS A 157 26.46 -7.42 -3.93
N PHE A 158 25.34 -7.72 -4.60
CA PHE A 158 24.20 -6.83 -4.81
C PHE A 158 22.99 -7.21 -3.92
N ASN A 159 22.03 -6.30 -3.81
CA ASN A 159 20.79 -6.50 -3.05
C ASN A 159 19.55 -6.00 -3.83
N GLU A 160 18.39 -6.08 -3.21
CA GLU A 160 17.08 -5.71 -3.78
C GLU A 160 17.04 -4.25 -4.26
N PHE A 161 17.73 -3.33 -3.60
CA PHE A 161 17.79 -1.92 -4.01
C PHE A 161 18.60 -1.75 -5.31
N ASP A 162 19.68 -2.53 -5.49
CA ASP A 162 20.45 -2.52 -6.73
C ASP A 162 19.61 -3.07 -7.91
N ILE A 163 18.84 -4.14 -7.67
CA ILE A 163 17.89 -4.68 -8.66
C ILE A 163 16.84 -3.63 -9.03
N SER A 164 16.24 -2.96 -8.04
CA SER A 164 15.28 -1.87 -8.26
C SER A 164 15.87 -0.73 -9.10
N SER A 165 17.09 -0.30 -8.78
CA SER A 165 17.83 0.72 -9.54
C SER A 165 18.12 0.27 -10.98
N LYS A 166 18.53 -0.98 -11.17
CA LYS A 166 18.83 -1.55 -12.49
C LYS A 166 17.57 -1.67 -13.36
N LEU A 167 16.44 -2.06 -12.77
CA LEU A 167 15.14 -2.12 -13.45
C LEU A 167 14.66 -0.73 -13.90
N ARG A 168 14.98 0.32 -13.14
CA ARG A 168 14.62 1.70 -13.49
C ARG A 168 15.26 2.17 -14.80
N GLU A 169 16.45 1.67 -15.15
CA GLU A 169 17.08 1.94 -16.45
C GLU A 169 16.23 1.47 -17.65
N ARG A 170 15.30 0.54 -17.41
CA ARG A 170 14.34 0.02 -18.41
C ARG A 170 12.92 0.56 -18.21
N GLY A 171 12.74 1.59 -17.38
CA GLY A 171 11.46 2.24 -17.12
C GLY A 171 10.57 1.53 -16.09
N TRP A 172 11.02 0.43 -15.49
CA TRP A 172 10.26 -0.26 -14.45
C TRP A 172 10.45 0.41 -13.09
N ILE A 173 9.33 0.70 -12.41
CA ILE A 173 9.32 1.15 -11.01
C ILE A 173 8.88 -0.03 -10.14
N VAL A 174 9.86 -0.84 -9.72
CA VAL A 174 9.66 -1.92 -8.74
C VAL A 174 10.31 -1.49 -7.43
N PRO A 175 9.53 -1.08 -6.42
CA PRO A 175 10.10 -0.60 -5.16
C PRO A 175 10.81 -1.73 -4.41
N ALA A 176 11.97 -1.39 -3.85
CA ALA A 176 12.65 -2.16 -2.82
C ALA A 176 12.51 -1.44 -1.46
N TYR A 177 12.31 -2.19 -0.38
CA TYR A 177 12.21 -1.64 0.97
C TYR A 177 12.65 -2.65 2.03
N THR A 178 13.01 -2.15 3.21
CA THR A 178 13.24 -2.95 4.40
C THR A 178 11.91 -3.19 5.13
N MET A 179 11.79 -4.35 5.77
CA MET A 179 10.60 -4.68 6.54
C MET A 179 10.46 -3.84 7.82
N ALA A 180 9.29 -3.95 8.45
CA ALA A 180 8.91 -3.24 9.66
C ALA A 180 9.91 -3.41 10.82
N PRO A 181 9.80 -2.59 11.88
CA PRO A 181 10.73 -2.66 13.01
C PRO A 181 10.87 -4.08 13.58
N LYS A 182 12.08 -4.45 13.99
CA LYS A 182 12.52 -5.79 14.47
C LYS A 182 12.79 -6.82 13.36
N VAL A 183 12.52 -6.52 12.09
CA VAL A 183 12.83 -7.38 10.93
C VAL A 183 13.46 -6.61 9.77
N GLU A 184 14.08 -5.47 10.04
CA GLU A 184 14.63 -4.51 9.05
C GLU A 184 15.74 -5.10 8.17
N HIS A 185 16.41 -6.15 8.65
CA HIS A 185 17.40 -6.90 7.88
C HIS A 185 16.81 -7.61 6.66
N LEU A 186 15.47 -7.79 6.62
CA LEU A 186 14.76 -8.32 5.47
C LEU A 186 14.47 -7.20 4.48
N LYS A 187 15.16 -7.27 3.34
CA LYS A 187 14.93 -6.43 2.16
C LYS A 187 14.05 -7.20 1.17
N MET A 188 13.12 -6.51 0.52
CA MET A 188 12.20 -7.12 -0.43
C MET A 188 11.89 -6.18 -1.58
N LEU A 189 11.54 -6.76 -2.73
CA LEU A 189 10.90 -6.11 -3.86
C LEU A 189 9.39 -6.40 -3.83
N ARG A 190 8.59 -5.48 -4.37
CA ARG A 190 7.14 -5.69 -4.50
C ARG A 190 6.61 -5.23 -5.85
N VAL A 191 5.92 -6.13 -6.54
CA VAL A 191 5.18 -5.82 -7.77
C VAL A 191 3.69 -5.94 -7.49
N VAL A 192 2.95 -4.84 -7.63
CA VAL A 192 1.49 -4.83 -7.50
C VAL A 192 0.87 -5.02 -8.87
N VAL A 193 0.01 -6.02 -9.02
CA VAL A 193 -0.68 -6.34 -10.27
C VAL A 193 -2.03 -5.62 -10.28
N ARG A 194 -2.16 -4.68 -11.22
CA ARG A 194 -3.39 -3.88 -11.46
C ARG A 194 -3.98 -4.22 -12.84
N GLU A 195 -5.17 -3.71 -13.12
CA GLU A 195 -5.96 -4.00 -14.34
C GLU A 195 -5.15 -3.91 -15.64
N ASP A 196 -4.27 -2.92 -15.73
CA ASP A 196 -3.46 -2.63 -16.91
C ASP A 196 -2.20 -3.50 -17.05
N PHE A 197 -1.92 -4.37 -16.07
CA PHE A 197 -0.77 -5.27 -16.07
C PHE A 197 -1.10 -6.62 -16.70
N SER A 198 -0.99 -6.68 -18.03
CA SER A 198 -1.27 -7.88 -18.82
C SER A 198 -0.25 -9.01 -18.59
N ARG A 199 -0.64 -10.23 -19.00
CA ARG A 199 0.27 -11.40 -19.05
C ARG A 199 1.52 -11.15 -19.89
N SER A 200 1.41 -10.41 -21.00
CA SER A 200 2.57 -10.05 -21.82
C SER A 200 3.52 -9.08 -21.11
N ARG A 201 3.01 -8.08 -20.40
CA ARG A 201 3.81 -7.18 -19.55
C ARG A 201 4.51 -7.96 -18.43
N CYS A 202 3.83 -8.95 -17.86
CA CYS A 202 4.42 -9.86 -16.88
C CYS A 202 5.65 -10.60 -17.43
N GLU A 203 5.58 -11.17 -18.64
CA GLU A 203 6.73 -11.86 -19.24
C GLU A 203 7.90 -10.92 -19.52
N ILE A 204 7.62 -9.71 -20.00
CA ILE A 204 8.64 -8.69 -20.23
C ILE A 204 9.32 -8.32 -18.92
N LEU A 205 8.55 -8.10 -17.84
CA LEU A 205 9.09 -7.80 -16.52
C LEU A 205 9.98 -8.94 -16.01
N VAL A 206 9.55 -10.20 -16.11
CA VAL A 206 10.36 -11.35 -15.69
C VAL A 206 11.68 -11.40 -16.45
N ARG A 207 11.65 -11.21 -17.78
CA ARG A 207 12.86 -11.17 -18.61
C ARG A 207 13.80 -10.04 -18.17
N ASP A 208 13.27 -8.85 -17.92
CA ASP A 208 14.07 -7.70 -17.52
C ASP A 208 14.63 -7.85 -16.09
N ILE A 209 13.91 -8.51 -15.17
CA ILE A 209 14.43 -8.90 -13.85
C ILE A 209 15.61 -9.86 -13.98
N ILE A 210 15.48 -10.91 -14.80
CA ILE A 210 16.57 -11.86 -15.04
C ILE A 210 17.79 -11.16 -15.65
N ALA A 211 17.56 -10.27 -16.63
CA ALA A 211 18.63 -9.48 -17.24
C ALA A 211 19.30 -8.54 -16.23
N ALA A 212 18.54 -7.92 -15.33
CA ALA A 212 19.08 -7.07 -14.27
C ALA A 212 19.97 -7.86 -13.31
N VAL A 213 19.52 -9.04 -12.85
CA VAL A 213 20.31 -9.93 -11.98
C VAL A 213 21.62 -10.34 -12.66
N ARG A 214 21.56 -10.85 -13.89
CA ARG A 214 22.76 -11.26 -14.64
C ARG A 214 23.74 -10.10 -14.86
N ALA A 215 23.23 -8.91 -15.13
CA ALA A 215 24.07 -7.72 -15.29
C ALA A 215 24.75 -7.33 -13.98
N LEU A 216 24.08 -7.48 -12.83
CA LEU A 216 24.67 -7.21 -11.52
C LEU A 216 25.68 -8.29 -11.10
N GLU A 217 25.44 -9.55 -11.46
CA GLU A 217 26.41 -10.64 -11.24
C GLU A 217 27.74 -10.41 -11.99
N ALA A 218 27.68 -9.84 -13.20
CA ALA A 218 28.86 -9.57 -14.02
C ALA A 218 29.68 -8.34 -13.56
N VAL A 219 29.15 -7.54 -12.64
CA VAL A 219 29.82 -6.36 -12.08
C VAL A 219 30.45 -6.73 -10.74
N ASP A 220 31.67 -6.31 -10.51
CA ASP A 220 32.41 -6.47 -9.26
C ASP A 220 31.83 -5.64 -8.11
N GLU A 221 32.04 -6.11 -6.89
CA GLU A 221 31.52 -5.50 -5.67
C GLU A 221 31.96 -4.04 -5.49
N GLU A 222 33.19 -3.70 -5.90
CA GLU A 222 33.71 -2.34 -5.80
C GLU A 222 32.90 -1.35 -6.67
N ASN A 223 32.61 -1.72 -7.92
CA ASN A 223 31.80 -0.90 -8.80
C ASN A 223 30.33 -0.79 -8.35
N ILE A 224 29.77 -1.84 -7.75
CA ILE A 224 28.43 -1.76 -7.13
C ILE A 224 28.43 -0.77 -5.96
N ASN A 225 29.45 -0.82 -5.09
CA ASN A 225 29.56 0.10 -3.96
C ASN A 225 29.73 1.55 -4.41
N LYS A 226 30.60 1.82 -5.39
CA LYS A 226 30.75 3.16 -6.01
C LYS A 226 29.42 3.68 -6.56
N ARG A 227 28.62 2.81 -7.19
CA ARG A 227 27.28 3.18 -7.68
C ARG A 227 26.32 3.53 -6.53
N ARG A 228 26.33 2.77 -5.43
CA ARG A 228 25.49 3.05 -4.25
C ARG A 228 25.84 4.41 -3.64
N GLU A 229 27.13 4.69 -3.44
CA GLU A 229 27.61 5.98 -2.92
C GLU A 229 27.20 7.14 -3.83
N HIS A 230 27.34 6.97 -5.16
CA HIS A 230 26.90 7.98 -6.12
C HIS A 230 25.39 8.24 -6.03
N ILE A 231 24.57 7.19 -5.95
CA ILE A 231 23.12 7.31 -5.80
C ILE A 231 22.77 8.00 -4.49
N GLU A 232 23.43 7.67 -3.39
CA GLU A 232 23.19 8.29 -2.08
C GLU A 232 23.50 9.78 -2.10
N LYS A 233 24.68 10.16 -2.63
CA LYS A 233 25.13 11.54 -2.76
C LYS A 233 24.18 12.41 -3.61
N HIS A 234 23.63 11.84 -4.68
CA HIS A 234 22.75 12.52 -5.62
C HIS A 234 21.25 12.24 -5.40
N SER A 235 20.88 11.50 -4.35
CA SER A 235 19.48 11.31 -4.00
C SER A 235 18.91 12.62 -3.44
N LEU A 236 17.69 12.99 -3.85
CA LEU A 236 16.98 14.19 -3.37
C LEU A 236 16.77 14.21 -1.85
N THR A 237 17.00 13.09 -1.17
CA THR A 237 17.05 12.97 0.29
C THR A 237 18.16 13.82 0.92
N SER A 238 19.31 13.98 0.24
CA SER A 238 20.40 14.83 0.73
C SER A 238 20.08 16.33 0.63
N LEU A 239 19.18 16.73 -0.27
CA LEU A 239 18.68 18.10 -0.42
C LEU A 239 17.62 18.48 0.63
N HIS A 240 16.91 17.51 1.21
CA HIS A 240 16.00 17.75 2.33
C HIS A 240 16.68 17.64 3.70
N ALA A 241 17.76 16.87 3.83
CA ALA A 241 18.55 16.82 5.06
C ALA A 241 19.19 18.18 5.43
N SER A 242 19.41 19.07 4.45
CA SER A 242 19.93 20.43 4.69
C SER A 242 18.87 21.43 5.19
N HIS A 243 17.60 21.02 5.30
CA HIS A 243 16.52 21.86 5.83
C HIS A 243 15.71 21.12 6.91
N GLU A 244 16.37 20.64 7.96
CA GLU A 244 15.68 20.51 9.25
C GLU A 244 15.43 21.92 9.80
N ALA A 245 14.25 22.47 9.51
CA ALA A 245 13.78 23.64 10.23
C ALA A 245 13.42 23.21 11.67
N THR A 246 14.36 23.35 12.60
CA THR A 246 14.08 23.26 14.03
C THR A 246 13.11 24.36 14.42
N TYR A 247 11.84 24.01 14.61
CA TYR A 247 10.85 24.90 15.21
C TYR A 247 11.19 25.09 16.70
N LYS A 248 11.57 26.31 17.09
CA LYS A 248 11.67 26.70 18.49
C LYS A 248 10.37 27.41 18.90
N PRO A 249 9.64 26.91 19.90
CA PRO A 249 8.49 27.64 20.43
C PRO A 249 8.95 28.99 21.00
N LYS A 250 8.18 30.05 20.73
CA LYS A 250 8.41 31.40 21.24
C LYS A 250 7.48 31.69 22.41
N THR A 251 7.93 32.52 23.36
CA THR A 251 7.05 33.13 24.36
C THR A 251 6.14 34.17 23.71
N ASP A 252 5.07 34.58 24.41
CA ASP A 252 4.15 35.64 23.94
C ASP A 252 4.88 36.98 23.67
N ASP A 253 6.06 37.16 24.26
CA ASP A 253 6.93 38.34 24.11
C ASP A 253 7.94 38.17 22.95
N GLY A 254 7.91 37.04 22.24
CA GLY A 254 8.73 36.77 21.05
C GLY A 254 10.14 36.22 21.32
N ALA A 255 10.48 35.86 22.56
CA ALA A 255 11.76 35.24 22.91
C ALA A 255 11.75 33.71 22.73
N ASP A 256 12.89 33.12 22.37
CA ASP A 256 13.03 31.66 22.23
C ASP A 256 12.96 30.98 23.62
N VAL A 257 12.19 29.90 23.74
CA VAL A 257 12.12 29.09 24.98
C VAL A 257 13.36 28.20 25.08
N GLU A 258 14.19 28.38 26.13
CA GLU A 258 15.26 27.44 26.46
C GLU A 258 14.67 26.09 26.87
N THR A 259 14.92 25.06 26.06
CA THR A 259 14.54 23.67 26.35
C THR A 259 15.82 22.84 26.49
N THR A 260 15.93 22.06 27.56
CA THR A 260 17.09 21.21 27.89
C THR A 260 17.01 19.81 27.28
N GLU A 261 16.02 19.53 26.43
CA GLU A 261 15.84 18.21 25.80
C GLU A 261 16.26 18.23 24.33
N GLU A 262 17.05 17.23 23.92
CA GLU A 262 17.44 17.03 22.52
C GLU A 262 16.20 16.81 21.63
N PRO A 263 16.13 17.47 20.44
CA PRO A 263 15.02 17.31 19.52
C PRO A 263 14.95 15.87 19.01
N LYS A 264 13.84 15.19 19.28
CA LYS A 264 13.56 13.87 18.70
C LYS A 264 13.24 14.02 17.22
N ALA A 265 14.07 13.42 16.37
CA ALA A 265 13.82 13.32 14.94
C ALA A 265 12.44 12.71 14.65
N ALA A 266 11.62 13.45 13.90
CA ALA A 266 10.36 12.94 13.38
C ALA A 266 10.66 11.84 12.35
N LYS A 267 10.50 10.57 12.75
CA LYS A 267 10.55 9.45 11.80
C LYS A 267 9.36 9.59 10.85
N GLY A 268 9.66 9.90 9.58
CA GLY A 268 8.68 9.95 8.51
C GLY A 268 7.81 8.69 8.51
N ILE A 269 6.49 8.90 8.48
CA ILE A 269 5.49 7.84 8.39
C ILE A 269 5.35 7.49 6.90
N CYS A 270 5.48 6.20 6.58
CA CYS A 270 5.30 5.63 5.24
C CYS A 270 3.94 5.95 4.61
#